data_AF-A0A1H2DX42-F1
#
_entry.id   AF-A0A1H2DX42-F1
#
_cell.length_a   1.000
_cell.length_b   1.000
_cell.length_c   1.000
_cell.angle_alpha   90.00
_cell.angle_beta   90.00
_cell.angle_gamma   90.00
#
_symmetry.space_group_name_H-M   'P 1'
#
loop_
_entity.id
_entity.type
_entity.pdbx_description
1 polymer ?
#
loop_
_entity_poly.entity_id
_entity_poly.type
_entity_poly.pdbx_seq_one_letter_code
_entity_poly.pdbx_strand_id
1 'polypeptide(L)'
;MNPLKKITVLFVLLLTLFSFVKKEINSADIKPNLEEINVINILSKQKYECRPSSKYMFYVEANLVKKVRGANNINAKIFFLDKVSGIKNLLASENIQINKFKGAIAIQQNTSEKVFQTFVLKNGDKIIGDSENAPYSFKELISFESIYNSYVYATNNLLEMKRSI
;
A
#
# COMPACT_ATOMS: atom_id res chain seq x y z
N MET A 1 -23.87 -34.75 -41.95
CA MET A 1 -22.61 -33.99 -41.69
C MET A 1 -21.47 -34.96 -41.49
N ASN A 2 -20.37 -34.81 -42.25
CA ASN A 2 -19.17 -35.65 -42.13
C ASN A 2 -18.67 -35.70 -40.68
N PRO A 3 -18.17 -36.86 -40.20
CA PRO A 3 -17.73 -37.04 -38.82
C PRO A 3 -16.66 -36.01 -38.40
N LEU A 4 -15.79 -35.63 -39.34
CA LEU A 4 -14.79 -34.56 -39.17
C LEU A 4 -15.42 -33.23 -38.75
N LYS A 5 -16.53 -32.81 -39.37
CA LYS A 5 -17.20 -31.54 -39.01
C LYS A 5 -17.80 -31.58 -37.61
N LYS A 6 -18.25 -32.76 -37.14
CA LYS A 6 -18.78 -32.92 -35.77
C LYS A 6 -17.67 -32.78 -34.72
N ILE A 7 -16.49 -33.34 -35.00
CA ILE A 7 -15.32 -33.26 -34.11
C ILE A 7 -14.81 -31.82 -34.01
N THR A 8 -14.73 -31.09 -35.13
CA THR A 8 -14.29 -29.68 -35.11
C THR A 8 -15.22 -28.79 -34.29
N VAL A 9 -16.54 -28.96 -34.43
CA VAL A 9 -17.52 -28.20 -33.64
C VAL A 9 -17.38 -28.50 -32.15
N LEU A 10 -17.14 -29.76 -31.78
CA LEU A 10 -16.91 -30.15 -30.38
C LEU A 10 -15.64 -29.51 -29.80
N PHE A 11 -14.57 -29.45 -30.58
CA PHE A 11 -13.31 -28.80 -30.16
C PHE A 11 -13.47 -27.29 -29.98
N VAL A 12 -14.17 -26.63 -30.91
CA VAL A 12 -14.45 -25.19 -30.79
C VAL A 12 -15.31 -24.91 -29.56
N LEU A 13 -16.32 -25.75 -29.30
CA LEU A 13 -17.15 -25.64 -28.11
C LEU A 13 -16.33 -25.80 -26.83
N LEU A 14 -15.45 -26.82 -26.76
CA LEU A 14 -14.58 -27.04 -25.60
C LEU A 14 -13.65 -25.85 -25.35
N LEU A 15 -12.99 -25.34 -26.40
CA LEU A 15 -12.09 -24.19 -26.28
C LEU A 15 -12.82 -22.97 -25.75
N THR A 16 -14.03 -22.70 -26.24
CA THR A 16 -14.84 -21.57 -25.73
C THR A 16 -15.22 -21.74 -24.27
N LEU A 17 -15.56 -22.95 -23.81
CA LEU A 17 -15.89 -23.23 -22.41
C LEU A 17 -14.66 -23.09 -21.48
N PHE A 18 -13.48 -23.54 -21.92
CA PHE A 18 -12.26 -23.46 -21.12
C PHE A 18 -11.58 -22.07 -21.16
N SER A 19 -11.81 -21.26 -22.19
CA SER A 19 -11.25 -19.90 -22.28
C SER A 19 -11.79 -18.93 -21.22
N PHE A 20 -12.96 -19.20 -20.62
CA PHE A 20 -13.57 -18.33 -19.60
C PHE A 20 -13.49 -18.88 -18.18
N VAL A 21 -12.71 -19.94 -17.94
CA VAL A 21 -12.45 -20.39 -16.57
C VAL A 21 -11.51 -19.40 -15.89
N LYS A 22 -12.10 -18.37 -15.28
CA LYS A 22 -11.39 -17.48 -14.38
C LYS A 22 -10.94 -18.33 -13.19
N LYS A 23 -9.63 -18.48 -13.01
CA LYS A 23 -9.07 -19.06 -11.78
C LYS A 23 -9.46 -18.14 -10.63
N GLU A 24 -10.54 -18.48 -9.93
CA GLU A 24 -10.90 -17.84 -8.67
C GLU A 24 -9.86 -18.27 -7.64
N ILE A 25 -8.86 -17.40 -7.45
CA ILE A 25 -7.96 -17.51 -6.30
C ILE A 25 -8.80 -17.03 -5.11
N ASN A 26 -9.32 -17.96 -4.32
CA ASN A 26 -9.95 -17.63 -3.05
C ASN A 26 -8.90 -16.96 -2.16
N SER A 27 -9.06 -15.66 -1.95
CA SER A 27 -8.17 -14.83 -1.13
C SER A 27 -8.10 -15.27 0.34
N ALA A 28 -8.94 -16.21 0.77
CA ALA A 28 -8.93 -16.79 2.10
C ALA A 28 -7.79 -17.82 2.32
N ASP A 29 -7.35 -18.53 1.28
CA ASP A 29 -6.41 -19.66 1.41
C ASP A 29 -4.93 -19.27 1.25
N ILE A 30 -4.65 -18.03 0.85
CA ILE A 30 -3.28 -17.58 0.64
C ILE A 30 -3.04 -16.29 1.42
N LYS A 31 -3.00 -16.39 2.75
CA LYS A 31 -2.20 -15.46 3.54
C LYS A 31 -0.77 -15.99 3.50
N PRO A 32 0.18 -15.38 2.76
CA PRO A 32 1.58 -15.69 2.97
C PRO A 32 1.85 -15.42 4.45
N ASN A 33 2.42 -16.40 5.14
CA ASN A 33 2.72 -16.24 6.54
C ASN A 33 3.79 -15.15 6.66
N LEU A 34 3.39 -13.93 7.04
CA LEU A 34 4.29 -12.80 7.28
C LEU A 34 5.35 -13.17 8.33
N GLU A 35 5.08 -14.15 9.20
CA GLU A 35 6.01 -14.64 10.21
C GLU A 35 7.25 -15.30 9.59
N GLU A 36 7.14 -15.91 8.42
CA GLU A 36 8.28 -16.54 7.73
C GLU A 36 9.10 -15.53 6.90
N ILE A 37 8.49 -14.39 6.53
CA ILE A 37 9.10 -13.39 5.66
C ILE A 37 9.69 -12.27 6.52
N ASN A 38 11.02 -12.21 6.60
CA ASN A 38 11.70 -11.10 7.28
C ASN A 38 11.65 -9.81 6.44
N VAL A 39 10.54 -9.06 6.57
CA VAL A 39 10.27 -7.79 5.88
C VAL A 39 11.41 -6.78 6.03
N ILE A 40 11.93 -6.63 7.25
CA ILE A 40 13.00 -5.67 7.58
C ILE A 40 14.28 -6.02 6.82
N ASN A 41 14.63 -7.32 6.75
CA ASN A 41 15.79 -7.79 6.01
C ASN A 41 15.66 -7.58 4.49
N ILE A 42 14.45 -7.70 3.94
CA ILE A 42 14.23 -7.43 2.51
C ILE A 42 14.38 -5.93 2.23
N LEU A 43 13.76 -5.08 3.04
CA LEU A 43 13.84 -3.62 2.91
C LEU A 43 15.26 -3.10 3.11
N SER A 44 16.02 -3.67 4.04
CA SER A 44 17.41 -3.26 4.27
C SER A 44 18.34 -3.62 3.11
N LYS A 45 18.13 -4.79 2.47
CA LYS A 45 18.89 -5.21 1.29
C LYS A 45 18.61 -4.34 0.07
N GLN A 46 17.36 -3.90 -0.11
CA GLN A 46 16.97 -3.04 -1.24
C GLN A 46 17.77 -1.73 -1.30
N LYS A 47 18.27 -1.22 -0.17
CA LYS A 47 19.12 -0.02 -0.13
C LYS A 47 20.41 -0.17 -0.96
N TYR A 48 20.91 -1.40 -1.10
CA TYR A 48 22.16 -1.70 -1.79
C TYR A 48 21.95 -2.23 -3.22
N GLU A 49 20.69 -2.40 -3.63
CA GLU A 49 20.34 -2.94 -4.95
C GLU A 49 20.06 -1.81 -5.93
N CYS A 50 20.66 -1.85 -7.12
CA CYS A 50 20.39 -0.87 -8.18
C CYS A 50 19.03 -1.10 -8.90
N ARG A 51 18.32 -2.18 -8.55
CA ARG A 51 17.04 -2.55 -9.17
C ARG A 51 16.08 -3.08 -8.11
N PRO A 52 14.79 -2.70 -8.15
CA PRO A 52 13.79 -3.28 -7.26
C PRO A 52 13.69 -4.80 -7.41
N SER A 53 13.42 -5.49 -6.30
CA SER A 53 13.20 -6.94 -6.29
C SER A 53 12.14 -7.36 -7.32
N SER A 54 12.41 -8.43 -8.07
CA SER A 54 11.45 -9.02 -9.00
C SER A 54 10.35 -9.82 -8.31
N LYS A 55 10.61 -10.29 -7.08
CA LYS A 55 9.69 -11.15 -6.32
C LYS A 55 8.72 -10.37 -5.45
N TYR A 56 9.19 -9.29 -4.83
CA TYR A 56 8.41 -8.53 -3.86
C TYR A 56 8.31 -7.06 -4.23
N MET A 57 7.20 -6.43 -3.84
CA MET A 57 6.99 -4.99 -3.92
C MET A 57 6.52 -4.47 -2.57
N PHE A 58 7.09 -3.34 -2.16
CA PHE A 58 6.54 -2.56 -1.06
C PHE A 58 6.00 -1.27 -1.62
N TYR A 59 4.85 -0.85 -1.12
CA TYR A 59 4.23 0.39 -1.56
C TYR A 59 3.28 0.94 -0.52
N VAL A 60 2.94 2.21 -0.66
CA VAL A 60 2.07 2.97 0.23
C VAL A 60 0.79 3.33 -0.51
N GLU A 61 -0.35 3.07 0.11
CA GLU A 61 -1.64 3.62 -0.29
C GLU A 61 -2.03 4.72 0.70
N ALA A 62 -2.55 5.84 0.19
CA ALA A 62 -3.00 6.95 1.02
C ALA A 62 -4.47 7.24 0.74
N ASN A 63 -5.27 7.37 1.79
CA ASN A 63 -6.69 7.69 1.72
C ASN A 63 -6.98 8.95 2.53
N LEU A 64 -7.82 9.83 2.01
CA LEU A 64 -8.22 11.03 2.74
C LEU A 64 -9.21 10.64 3.85
N VAL A 65 -8.90 10.99 5.10
CA VAL A 65 -9.79 10.77 6.25
C VAL A 65 -10.63 12.00 6.52
N LYS A 66 -9.99 13.17 6.66
CA LYS A 66 -10.66 14.43 7.00
C LYS A 66 -9.89 15.62 6.45
N LYS A 67 -10.61 16.58 5.86
CA LYS A 67 -10.03 17.90 5.55
C LYS A 67 -10.21 18.80 6.78
N VAL A 68 -9.13 19.42 7.24
CA VAL A 68 -9.16 20.41 8.31
C VAL A 68 -8.68 21.76 7.79
N ARG A 69 -8.90 22.83 8.55
CA ARG A 69 -8.39 24.15 8.14
C ARG A 69 -6.88 24.14 8.28
N GLY A 70 -6.17 24.44 7.19
CA GLY A 70 -4.70 24.44 7.12
C GLY A 70 -4.05 23.09 6.79
N ALA A 71 -4.75 21.96 6.93
CA ALA A 71 -4.18 20.63 6.70
C ALA A 71 -5.19 19.60 6.18
N ASN A 72 -4.70 18.45 5.73
CA ASN A 72 -5.50 17.27 5.41
C ASN A 72 -5.01 16.13 6.29
N ASN A 73 -5.94 15.46 6.97
CA ASN A 73 -5.66 14.22 7.67
C ASN A 73 -5.92 13.07 6.70
N ILE A 74 -4.92 12.23 6.52
CA ILE A 74 -4.96 11.06 5.66
C ILE A 74 -4.69 9.81 6.51
N ASN A 75 -5.05 8.66 5.98
CA ASN A 75 -4.62 7.36 6.45
C ASN A 75 -3.64 6.79 5.42
N ALA A 76 -2.42 6.50 5.84
CA ALA A 76 -1.37 5.92 5.01
C ALA A 76 -1.17 4.46 5.42
N LYS A 77 -1.29 3.55 4.45
CA LYS A 77 -1.14 2.11 4.63
C LYS A 77 0.06 1.60 3.85
N ILE A 78 0.97 0.91 4.52
CA ILE A 78 2.13 0.25 3.93
C ILE A 78 1.74 -1.19 3.63
N PHE A 79 1.91 -1.58 2.37
CA PHE A 79 1.61 -2.92 1.89
C PHE A 79 2.86 -3.64 1.39
N PHE A 80 2.84 -4.95 1.59
CA PHE A 80 3.73 -5.91 0.96
C PHE A 80 2.95 -6.70 -0.09
N LEU A 81 3.46 -6.74 -1.31
CA LEU A 81 2.91 -7.48 -2.43
C LEU A 81 3.92 -8.52 -2.91
N ASP A 82 3.54 -9.78 -2.87
CA ASP A 82 4.23 -10.82 -3.61
C ASP A 82 3.81 -10.73 -5.08
N LYS A 83 4.76 -10.40 -5.95
CA LYS A 83 4.52 -10.19 -7.39
C LYS A 83 4.19 -11.48 -8.11
N VAL A 84 4.58 -12.64 -7.57
CA VAL A 84 4.35 -13.95 -8.20
C VAL A 84 2.92 -14.41 -7.92
N SER A 85 2.51 -14.35 -6.65
CA SER A 85 1.17 -14.79 -6.23
C SER A 85 0.10 -13.70 -6.37
N GLY A 86 0.50 -12.43 -6.44
CA GLY A 86 -0.40 -11.27 -6.46
C GLY A 86 -0.98 -10.92 -5.09
N ILE A 87 -0.51 -11.55 -4.02
CA ILE A 87 -1.12 -11.39 -2.70
C ILE A 87 -0.56 -10.15 -2.01
N LYS A 88 -1.48 -9.33 -1.51
CA LYS A 88 -1.21 -8.12 -0.74
C LYS A 88 -1.43 -8.36 0.75
N ASN A 89 -0.48 -7.90 1.56
CA ASN A 89 -0.58 -7.91 3.02
C ASN A 89 -0.33 -6.53 3.60
N LEU A 90 -1.16 -6.14 4.57
CA LEU A 90 -0.98 -4.91 5.33
C LEU A 90 0.18 -5.09 6.31
N LEU A 91 1.17 -4.21 6.23
CA LEU A 91 2.31 -4.22 7.15
C LEU A 91 2.14 -3.22 8.28
N ALA A 92 1.75 -2.00 7.93
CA ALA A 92 1.58 -0.90 8.86
C ALA A 92 0.52 0.06 8.33
N SER A 93 -0.13 0.78 9.22
CA SER A 93 -1.07 1.84 8.86
C SER A 93 -0.94 2.93 9.90
N GLU A 94 -1.00 4.21 9.50
CA GLU A 94 -1.05 5.35 10.40
C GLU A 94 -1.88 6.50 9.85
N ASN A 95 -2.46 7.31 10.74
CA ASN A 95 -3.04 8.58 10.33
C ASN A 95 -1.98 9.68 10.35
N ILE A 96 -1.95 10.46 9.27
CA ILE A 96 -0.94 11.48 9.05
C ILE A 96 -1.64 12.79 8.71
N GLN A 97 -1.23 13.86 9.38
CA GLN A 97 -1.62 15.21 9.07
C GLN A 97 -0.61 15.86 8.13
N ILE A 98 -1.13 16.32 6.99
CA ILE A 98 -0.39 16.93 5.91
C ILE A 98 -0.80 18.39 5.78
N ASN A 99 0.13 19.31 6.01
CA ASN A 99 -0.12 20.74 5.84
C ASN A 99 -0.31 21.09 4.36
N LYS A 100 -1.32 21.92 4.06
CA LYS A 100 -1.63 22.31 2.66
C LYS A 100 -0.54 23.15 2.01
N PHE A 101 0.15 23.97 2.81
CA PHE A 101 1.24 24.83 2.37
C PHE A 101 2.24 25.05 3.52
N LYS A 102 3.46 25.50 3.18
CA LYS A 102 4.50 25.80 4.17
C LYS A 102 4.03 26.92 5.11
N GLY A 103 4.09 26.66 6.41
CA GLY A 103 3.62 27.60 7.44
C GLY A 103 2.12 27.53 7.75
N ALA A 104 1.36 26.64 7.10
CA ALA A 104 -0.01 26.38 7.49
C ALA A 104 -0.08 25.78 8.90
N ILE A 105 -0.99 26.30 9.72
CA ILE A 105 -1.29 25.75 11.04
C ILE A 105 -2.60 24.99 10.95
N ALA A 106 -2.57 23.70 11.30
CA ALA A 106 -3.77 22.90 11.41
C ALA A 106 -4.57 23.35 12.63
N ILE A 107 -5.79 23.85 12.42
CA ILE A 107 -6.70 24.15 13.54
C ILE A 107 -7.37 22.84 13.95
N GLN A 108 -6.96 22.31 15.09
CA GLN A 108 -7.59 21.13 15.68
C GLN A 108 -8.98 21.52 16.17
N GLN A 109 -10.00 20.78 15.73
CA GLN A 109 -11.31 20.85 16.36
C GLN A 109 -11.19 20.09 17.68
N ASN A 110 -11.61 20.68 18.79
CA ASN A 110 -11.53 20.13 20.15
C ASN A 110 -12.08 18.69 20.22
N THR A 111 -11.21 17.71 20.03
CA THR A 111 -11.47 16.30 20.33
C THR A 111 -10.50 15.91 21.42
N SER A 112 -11.07 15.51 22.56
CA SER A 112 -10.41 15.14 23.82
C SER A 112 -9.00 14.63 23.61
N GLU A 113 -8.03 15.36 24.16
CA GLU A 113 -6.59 15.14 24.03
C GLU A 113 -6.20 13.75 24.58
N LYS A 114 -6.16 12.74 23.72
CA LYS A 114 -5.12 11.73 23.88
C LYS A 114 -3.84 12.40 23.42
N VAL A 115 -2.94 12.67 24.35
CA VAL A 115 -1.59 13.17 24.09
C VAL A 115 -0.83 12.08 23.35
N PHE A 116 -1.09 11.93 22.05
CA PHE A 116 -0.30 11.07 21.19
C PHE A 116 1.06 11.74 20.98
N GLN A 117 2.15 10.98 21.14
CA GLN A 117 3.47 11.46 20.75
C GLN A 117 3.44 11.72 19.24
N THR A 118 3.31 12.98 18.85
CA THR A 118 3.30 13.37 17.45
C THR A 118 4.71 13.21 16.89
N PHE A 119 4.91 12.22 16.03
CA PHE A 119 6.16 12.05 15.29
C PHE A 119 6.11 12.88 14.01
N VAL A 120 7.18 13.63 13.74
CA VAL A 120 7.29 14.49 12.54
C VAL A 120 8.16 13.77 11.52
N LEU A 121 7.63 13.58 10.31
CA LEU A 121 8.35 13.03 9.16
C LEU A 121 9.33 14.05 8.57
N LYS A 122 10.29 13.59 7.76
CA LYS A 122 11.32 14.44 7.11
C LYS A 122 10.74 15.60 6.29
N ASN A 123 9.56 15.41 5.71
CA ASN A 123 8.84 16.43 4.93
C ASN A 123 7.95 17.36 5.78
N GLY A 124 7.97 17.22 7.10
CA GLY A 124 7.18 18.03 8.04
C GLY A 124 5.75 17.53 8.28
N ASP A 125 5.34 16.42 7.67
CA ASP A 125 4.05 15.79 7.95
C ASP A 125 4.06 15.15 9.35
N LYS A 126 2.90 15.10 10.03
CA LYS A 126 2.81 14.67 11.43
C LYS A 126 1.99 13.40 11.55
N ILE A 127 2.56 12.37 12.18
CA ILE A 127 1.79 11.19 12.60
C ILE A 127 0.93 11.61 13.79
N ILE A 128 -0.39 11.48 13.66
CA ILE A 128 -1.38 11.91 14.65
C ILE A 128 -2.02 10.74 15.43
N GLY A 129 -1.62 9.49 15.12
CA GLY A 129 -2.16 8.29 15.75
C GLY A 129 -3.58 7.94 15.29
N ASP A 130 -4.12 6.82 15.78
CA ASP A 130 -5.46 6.23 15.47
C ASP A 130 -5.57 5.34 14.24
N SER A 131 -4.68 4.36 14.09
CA SER A 131 -4.75 3.42 12.97
C SER A 131 -4.88 1.95 13.40
N GLU A 132 -5.39 1.13 12.47
CA GLU A 132 -5.52 -0.33 12.54
C GLU A 132 -4.30 -1.01 13.17
N ASN A 133 -4.54 -1.96 14.08
CA ASN A 133 -3.50 -2.83 14.64
C ASN A 133 -2.82 -3.59 13.50
N ALA A 134 -1.60 -3.18 13.17
CA ALA A 134 -0.81 -3.75 12.09
C ALA A 134 0.47 -4.39 12.64
N PRO A 135 1.04 -5.40 11.96
CA PRO A 135 2.15 -6.19 12.50
C PRO A 135 3.46 -5.42 12.67
N TYR A 136 3.66 -4.31 11.94
CA TYR A 136 4.86 -3.50 12.00
C TYR A 136 4.56 -2.05 12.38
N SER A 137 5.56 -1.39 12.97
CA SER A 137 5.50 0.05 13.22
C SER A 137 5.64 0.82 11.92
N PHE A 138 4.65 1.68 11.62
CA PHE A 138 4.76 2.59 10.46
C PHE A 138 5.98 3.50 10.58
N LYS A 139 6.29 3.98 11.79
CA LYS A 139 7.44 4.83 12.09
C LYS A 139 8.77 4.14 11.74
N GLU A 140 8.85 2.83 11.97
CA GLU A 140 10.03 2.04 11.60
C GLU A 140 10.11 1.86 10.07
N LEU A 141 9.01 1.44 9.44
CA LEU A 141 9.00 1.14 8.01
C LEU A 141 9.20 2.38 7.13
N ILE A 142 8.64 3.53 7.51
CA ILE A 142 8.79 4.78 6.75
C ILE A 142 10.23 5.32 6.74
N SER A 143 11.12 4.78 7.59
CA SER A 143 12.54 5.14 7.59
C SER A 143 13.29 4.60 6.37
N PHE A 144 12.78 3.54 5.74
CA PHE A 144 13.33 2.98 4.51
C PHE A 144 12.97 3.87 3.31
N GLU A 145 13.97 4.15 2.47
CA GLU A 145 13.83 5.05 1.32
C GLU A 145 12.75 4.60 0.33
N SER A 146 12.66 3.31 0.04
CA SER A 146 11.63 2.76 -0.86
C SER A 146 10.21 3.04 -0.35
N ILE A 147 9.98 2.91 0.95
CA ILE A 147 8.69 3.21 1.59
C ILE A 147 8.44 4.72 1.61
N TYR A 148 9.44 5.51 1.99
CA TYR A 148 9.32 6.97 2.05
C TYR A 148 8.99 7.57 0.68
N ASN A 149 9.67 7.13 -0.38
CA ASN A 149 9.44 7.59 -1.74
C ASN A 149 8.04 7.20 -2.23
N SER A 150 7.60 5.97 -1.90
CA SER A 150 6.24 5.53 -2.19
C SER A 150 5.19 6.35 -1.44
N TYR A 151 5.44 6.73 -0.19
CA TYR A 151 4.59 7.62 0.59
C TYR A 151 4.48 9.02 -0.02
N VAL A 152 5.61 9.63 -0.41
CA VAL A 152 5.62 10.94 -1.08
C VAL A 152 4.82 10.88 -2.37
N TYR A 153 5.00 9.82 -3.18
CA TYR A 153 4.23 9.61 -4.40
C TYR A 153 2.73 9.47 -4.13
N ALA A 154 2.34 8.63 -3.16
CA ALA A 154 0.94 8.40 -2.82
C ALA A 154 0.25 9.68 -2.33
N THR A 155 0.94 10.49 -1.52
CA THR A 155 0.40 11.75 -1.01
C THR A 155 0.34 12.85 -2.07
N ASN A 156 1.34 12.92 -2.94
CA ASN A 156 1.32 13.81 -4.11
C ASN A 156 0.12 13.51 -5.01
N ASN A 157 -0.13 12.23 -5.30
CA ASN A 157 -1.28 11.82 -6.11
C ASN A 157 -2.62 12.11 -5.42
N LEU A 158 -2.74 11.80 -4.12
CA LEU A 158 -3.98 11.98 -3.37
C LEU A 158 -4.37 13.46 -3.21
N LEU A 159 -3.36 14.33 -3.01
CA LEU A 159 -3.57 15.73 -2.63
C LEU A 159 -3.17 16.72 -3.72
N GLU A 160 -2.85 16.23 -4.92
CA GLU A 160 -2.39 17.01 -6.08
C GLU A 160 -1.18 17.90 -5.75
N MET A 161 -0.26 17.37 -4.94
CA MET A 161 0.96 18.07 -4.52
C MET A 161 2.15 17.71 -5.42
N LYS A 162 3.16 18.59 -5.45
CA LYS A 162 4.41 18.39 -6.22
C LYS A 162 5.63 18.37 -5.31
N ARG A 163 5.66 17.48 -4.33
CA ARG A 163 6.81 17.31 -3.42
C ARG A 163 7.89 16.46 -4.10
N SER A 164 9.16 16.87 -3.98
CA SER A 164 10.28 16.08 -4.49
C SER A 164 10.54 14.85 -3.63
N ILE A 165 11.00 13.80 -4.31
CA ILE A 165 11.71 12.66 -3.72
C ILE A 165 13.18 13.06 -3.53
#